data_AF-A0A947F8E7-F1
#
_entry.id   AF-A0A947F8E7-F1
#
_cell.length_a   1.000
_cell.length_b   1.000
_cell.length_c   1.000
_cell.angle_alpha   90.00
_cell.angle_beta   90.00
_cell.angle_gamma   90.00
#
_symmetry.space_group_name_H-M   'P 1'
#
loop_
_entity.id
_entity.type
_entity.pdbx_description
1 polymer ?
#
loop_
_entity_poly.entity_id
_entity_poly.type
_entity_poly.pdbx_seq_one_letter_code
_entity_poly.pdbx_strand_id
1 'polypeptide(L)'
;MRNDQYAILFPQEICRKIFPPKRTIDFFEALLGDADEGSYDIELQYAGASGKQINFDLLLHERPGHCLACNLTLGLPQVFSRHPIINIAGIVDEIDQILGEKAITGEWNLGYTQQRSNAMHAIPLTIELEEPGT
;
A
#
# COMPACT_ATOMS: atom_id res chain seq x y z
N MET A 1 -18.87 -3.52 -17.81
CA MET A 1 -17.45 -3.22 -17.56
C MET A 1 -17.43 -1.95 -16.71
N ARG A 2 -17.01 -2.03 -15.45
CA ARG A 2 -16.91 -0.82 -14.61
C ARG A 2 -15.83 0.06 -15.21
N ASN A 3 -16.20 1.26 -15.61
CA ASN A 3 -15.31 2.26 -16.18
C ASN A 3 -14.40 2.74 -15.04
N ASP A 4 -13.26 2.09 -14.88
CA ASP A 4 -12.30 2.43 -13.84
C ASP A 4 -11.52 3.67 -14.26
N GLN A 5 -12.11 4.84 -14.02
CA GLN A 5 -11.61 6.12 -14.50
C GLN A 5 -10.29 6.55 -13.84
N TYR A 6 -9.91 5.92 -12.73
CA TYR A 6 -8.71 6.25 -11.96
C TYR A 6 -7.49 5.40 -12.36
N ALA A 7 -7.67 4.26 -13.05
CA ALA A 7 -6.55 3.43 -13.52
C ALA A 7 -5.50 4.21 -14.32
N ILE A 8 -5.92 5.22 -15.10
CA ILE A 8 -4.99 6.06 -15.88
C ILE A 8 -4.15 7.00 -15.01
N LEU A 9 -4.58 7.31 -13.80
CA LEU A 9 -3.88 8.19 -12.85
C LEU A 9 -2.85 7.43 -12.02
N PHE A 10 -3.07 6.13 -11.84
CA PHE A 10 -2.21 5.27 -11.02
C PHE A 10 -1.57 4.14 -11.84
N PRO A 11 -0.84 4.45 -12.92
CA PRO A 11 0.03 3.46 -13.53
C PRO A 11 1.14 3.07 -12.54
N GLN A 12 1.75 1.90 -12.74
CA GLN A 12 2.76 1.35 -11.82
C GLN A 12 3.91 2.33 -11.50
N GLU A 13 4.29 3.16 -12.46
CA GLU A 13 5.32 4.20 -12.26
C GLU A 13 4.92 5.28 -11.24
N ILE A 14 3.64 5.65 -11.18
CA ILE A 14 3.13 6.62 -10.21
C ILE A 14 3.04 5.94 -8.84
N CYS A 15 2.54 4.70 -8.77
CA CYS A 15 2.52 3.94 -7.52
C CYS A 15 3.93 3.77 -6.93
N ARG A 16 4.96 3.58 -7.76
CA ARG A 16 6.37 3.54 -7.34
C ARG A 16 6.95 4.89 -6.90
N LYS A 17 6.38 6.00 -7.35
CA LYS A 17 6.75 7.34 -6.84
C LYS A 17 6.13 7.59 -5.47
N ILE A 18 4.85 7.24 -5.32
CA ILE A 18 4.13 7.32 -4.04
C ILE A 18 4.78 6.40 -3.00
N PHE A 19 5.11 5.16 -3.38
CA PHE A 19 5.79 4.21 -2.50
C PHE A 19 7.08 3.69 -3.16
N PRO A 20 8.20 4.40 -2.99
CA PRO A 20 9.46 3.97 -3.57
C PRO A 20 10.01 2.76 -2.82
N PRO A 21 10.74 1.86 -3.51
CA PRO A 21 11.31 0.64 -2.90
C PRO A 21 12.22 0.95 -1.70
N LYS A 22 12.84 2.14 -1.68
CA LYS A 22 13.63 2.63 -0.56
C LYS A 22 12.85 2.67 0.76
N ARG A 23 11.53 2.93 0.76
CA ARG A 23 10.73 2.89 2.00
C ARG A 23 10.79 1.53 2.69
N THR A 24 10.89 0.44 1.92
CA THR A 24 11.07 -0.89 2.50
C THR A 24 12.43 -1.04 3.16
N ILE A 25 13.49 -0.54 2.53
CA ILE A 25 14.85 -0.53 3.07
C ILE A 25 14.87 0.26 4.38
N ASP A 26 14.39 1.51 4.35
CA ASP A 26 14.33 2.38 5.53
C ASP A 26 13.49 1.76 6.66
N PHE A 27 12.40 1.04 6.33
CA PHE A 27 11.56 0.34 7.29
C PHE A 27 12.32 -0.78 8.01
N PHE A 28 13.00 -1.66 7.28
CA PHE A 28 13.76 -2.76 7.89
C PHE A 28 15.03 -2.29 8.59
N GLU A 29 15.71 -1.27 8.07
CA GLU A 29 16.85 -0.63 8.75
C GLU A 29 16.41 -0.06 10.11
N ALA A 30 15.27 0.62 10.19
CA ALA A 30 14.75 1.14 11.45
C ALA A 30 14.26 0.04 12.41
N LEU A 31 13.73 -1.07 11.88
CA LEU A 31 13.15 -2.15 12.68
C LEU A 31 14.18 -3.15 13.20
N LEU A 32 15.16 -3.51 12.36
CA LEU A 32 16.12 -4.58 12.61
C LEU A 32 17.56 -4.05 12.76
N GLY A 33 17.83 -2.81 12.34
CA GLY A 33 19.19 -2.27 12.27
C GLY A 33 19.95 -2.67 11.01
N ASP A 34 19.37 -3.56 10.19
CA ASP A 34 19.90 -4.01 8.92
C ASP A 34 18.74 -4.29 7.94
N ALA A 35 18.78 -3.64 6.78
CA ALA A 35 17.76 -3.81 5.76
C ALA A 35 17.83 -5.17 5.06
N ASP A 36 18.99 -5.82 5.02
CA ASP A 36 19.18 -7.15 4.42
C ASP A 36 18.50 -8.25 5.24
N GLU A 37 18.28 -8.04 6.54
CA GLU A 37 17.50 -8.96 7.38
C GLU A 37 15.98 -8.91 7.09
N GLY A 38 15.55 -7.94 6.28
CA GLY A 38 14.17 -7.78 5.85
C GLY A 38 13.66 -8.99 5.08
N SER A 39 12.48 -9.48 5.45
CA SER A 39 11.92 -10.70 4.84
C SER A 39 11.21 -10.48 3.51
N TYR A 40 10.96 -9.22 3.13
CA TYR A 40 10.21 -8.88 1.92
C TYR A 40 10.49 -7.48 1.39
N ASP A 41 10.10 -7.24 0.14
CA ASP A 41 9.98 -5.92 -0.44
C ASP A 41 8.50 -5.51 -0.52
N ILE A 42 8.22 -4.23 -0.24
CA ILE A 42 6.87 -3.67 -0.29
C ILE A 42 6.72 -2.87 -1.59
N GLU A 43 5.68 -3.15 -2.36
CA GLU A 43 5.30 -2.41 -3.56
C GLU A 43 3.84 -1.95 -3.45
N LEU A 44 3.56 -0.70 -3.80
CA LEU A 44 2.19 -0.21 -3.93
C LEU A 44 1.65 -0.53 -5.33
N GLN A 45 0.45 -1.09 -5.41
CA GLN A 45 -0.24 -1.38 -6.66
C GLN A 45 -1.67 -0.85 -6.61
N TYR A 46 -2.14 -0.31 -7.73
CA TYR A 46 -3.54 0.06 -7.88
C TYR A 46 -4.41 -1.19 -8.10
N ALA A 47 -5.42 -1.39 -7.26
CA ALA A 47 -6.28 -2.57 -7.25
C ALA A 47 -7.69 -2.30 -7.82
N GLY A 48 -7.97 -1.06 -8.25
CA GLY A 48 -9.23 -0.65 -8.85
C GLY A 48 -10.11 0.20 -7.92
N ALA A 49 -11.13 0.81 -8.50
CA ALA A 49 -12.13 1.62 -7.83
C ALA A 49 -13.53 1.04 -8.00
N SER A 50 -14.36 1.23 -6.98
CA SER A 50 -15.72 0.73 -6.94
C SER A 50 -16.63 1.68 -6.18
N GLY A 51 -17.54 2.35 -6.89
CA GLY A 51 -18.47 3.29 -6.26
C GLY A 51 -17.72 4.47 -5.67
N LYS A 52 -17.82 4.65 -4.34
CA LYS A 52 -17.15 5.70 -3.57
C LYS A 52 -15.89 5.19 -2.86
N GLN A 53 -15.18 4.24 -3.47
CA GLN A 53 -13.96 3.68 -2.89
C GLN A 53 -12.91 3.48 -3.98
N ILE A 54 -11.67 3.79 -3.63
CA ILE A 54 -10.48 3.47 -4.40
C ILE A 54 -9.63 2.47 -3.61
N ASN A 55 -9.14 1.43 -4.27
CA ASN A 55 -8.42 0.35 -3.63
C ASN A 55 -7.00 0.26 -4.18
N PHE A 56 -6.05 0.08 -3.27
CA PHE A 56 -4.66 -0.22 -3.54
C PHE A 56 -4.29 -1.50 -2.79
N ASP A 57 -3.27 -2.20 -3.28
CA ASP A 57 -2.67 -3.33 -2.59
C ASP A 57 -1.21 -2.97 -2.25
N LEU A 58 -0.84 -3.13 -0.98
CA LEU A 58 0.57 -3.19 -0.57
C LEU A 58 1.04 -4.63 -0.77
N LEU A 59 1.71 -4.87 -1.90
CA LEU A 59 2.28 -6.15 -2.25
C LEU A 59 3.56 -6.40 -1.46
N LEU A 60 3.62 -7.54 -0.78
CA LEU A 60 4.76 -8.03 -0.03
C LEU A 60 5.41 -9.15 -0.84
N HIS A 61 6.56 -8.87 -1.42
CA HIS A 61 7.35 -9.81 -2.21
C HIS A 61 8.39 -10.47 -1.32
N GLU A 62 8.31 -11.78 -1.12
CA GLU A 62 9.28 -12.51 -0.32
C GLU A 62 10.71 -12.36 -0.89
N ARG A 63 11.68 -12.09 -0.02
CA ARG A 63 13.10 -12.10 -0.39
C ARG A 63 13.67 -13.50 -0.29
N PRO A 64 14.57 -13.91 -1.21
CA PRO A 64 15.14 -15.25 -1.20
C PRO A 64 15.87 -15.53 0.11
N GLY A 65 15.51 -16.63 0.77
CA GLY A 65 16.13 -17.06 2.04
C GLY A 65 15.43 -16.55 3.31
N HIS A 66 14.42 -15.69 3.20
CA HIS A 66 13.63 -15.20 4.34
C HIS A 66 12.17 -15.65 4.20
N CYS A 67 11.70 -16.55 5.07
CA CYS A 67 10.34 -17.06 4.97
C CYS A 67 9.32 -16.03 5.47
N LEU A 68 8.43 -15.57 4.58
CA LEU A 68 7.38 -14.63 4.91
C LEU A 68 6.34 -15.21 5.90
N ALA A 69 6.10 -16.51 5.79
CA ALA A 69 5.08 -17.22 6.57
C ALA A 69 5.50 -17.50 8.02
N CYS A 70 6.81 -17.52 8.32
CA CYS A 70 7.29 -17.92 9.64
C CYS A 70 7.31 -16.77 10.66
N ASN A 71 7.34 -15.49 10.23
CA ASN A 71 7.69 -14.41 11.14
C ASN A 71 6.58 -13.38 11.46
N LEU A 72 5.62 -13.04 10.58
CA LEU A 72 4.89 -11.77 10.80
C LEU A 72 3.55 -11.58 10.06
N THR A 73 2.65 -12.57 10.04
CA THR A 73 1.30 -12.38 9.46
C THR A 73 0.25 -11.89 10.48
N LEU A 74 0.50 -12.05 11.78
CA LEU A 74 -0.41 -11.59 12.85
C LEU A 74 0.00 -10.20 13.36
N GLY A 75 -0.58 -9.15 12.79
CA GLY A 75 -0.45 -7.76 13.29
C GLY A 75 0.28 -6.78 12.37
N LEU A 76 0.79 -7.25 11.23
CA LEU A 76 1.48 -6.39 10.26
C LEU A 76 0.64 -5.18 9.79
N PRO A 77 -0.68 -5.31 9.53
CA PRO A 77 -1.52 -4.16 9.21
C PRO A 77 -1.54 -3.10 10.33
N GLN A 78 -1.50 -3.52 11.60
CA GLN A 78 -1.48 -2.59 12.74
C GLN A 78 -0.15 -1.85 12.86
N VAL A 79 0.96 -2.54 12.56
CA VAL A 79 2.29 -1.92 12.51
C VAL A 79 2.33 -0.88 11.38
N PHE A 80 1.92 -1.27 10.17
CA PHE A 80 1.97 -0.40 8.98
C PHE A 80 1.12 0.87 9.18
N SER A 81 -0.07 0.73 9.77
CA SER A 81 -0.96 1.86 10.06
C SER A 81 -0.33 2.92 10.98
N ARG A 82 0.61 2.53 11.86
CA ARG A 82 1.24 3.43 12.85
C ARG A 82 2.69 3.78 12.52
N HIS A 83 3.29 3.16 11.51
CA HIS A 83 4.73 3.28 11.27
C HIS A 83 5.07 4.57 10.50
N PRO A 84 5.93 5.45 11.04
CA PRO A 84 6.23 6.75 10.42
C PRO A 84 6.97 6.64 9.08
N ILE A 85 7.66 5.52 8.83
CA ILE A 85 8.38 5.28 7.56
C ILE A 85 7.47 4.72 6.47
N ILE A 86 6.52 3.85 6.83
CA ILE A 86 5.52 3.34 5.88
C ILE A 86 4.56 4.47 5.51
N ASN A 87 4.15 5.24 6.52
CA ASN A 87 3.37 6.47 6.40
C ASN A 87 2.13 6.33 5.50
N ILE A 88 1.22 5.42 5.86
CA ILE A 88 -0.01 5.20 5.08
C ILE A 88 -0.83 6.49 4.95
N ALA A 89 -0.91 7.31 6.00
CA ALA A 89 -1.56 8.61 5.93
C ALA A 89 -0.93 9.51 4.84
N GLY A 90 0.40 9.56 4.75
CA GLY A 90 1.10 10.26 3.67
C GLY A 90 0.86 9.67 2.29
N ILE A 91 0.76 8.34 2.16
CA ILE A 91 0.38 7.69 0.90
C ILE A 91 -1.02 8.16 0.46
N VAL A 92 -1.97 8.23 1.39
CA VAL A 92 -3.33 8.68 1.10
C VAL A 92 -3.35 10.16 0.69
N ASP A 93 -2.57 11.01 1.34
CA ASP A 93 -2.40 12.42 0.95
C ASP A 93 -1.78 12.57 -0.46
N GLU A 94 -0.75 11.78 -0.79
CA GLU A 94 -0.18 11.77 -2.14
C GLU A 94 -1.19 11.31 -3.20
N ILE A 95 -2.02 10.30 -2.86
CA ILE A 95 -3.13 9.85 -3.72
C ILE A 95 -4.17 10.95 -3.90
N ASP A 96 -4.53 11.68 -2.84
CA ASP A 96 -5.45 12.82 -2.87
C ASP A 96 -5.00 13.89 -3.85
N GLN A 97 -3.73 14.28 -3.76
CA GLN A 97 -3.11 15.27 -4.65
C GLN A 97 -3.16 14.82 -6.12
N ILE A 98 -3.01 13.53 -6.40
CA ILE A 98 -3.10 12.95 -7.76
C ILE A 98 -4.54 12.91 -8.25
N LEU A 99 -5.50 12.61 -7.38
CA LEU A 99 -6.93 12.65 -7.71
C LEU A 99 -7.37 14.08 -8.08
N GLY A 100 -6.84 15.09 -7.38
CA GLY A 100 -7.12 16.50 -7.63
C GLY A 100 -8.61 16.80 -7.61
N GLU A 101 -9.14 17.47 -8.63
CA GLU A 101 -10.56 17.84 -8.70
C GLU A 101 -11.51 16.66 -8.99
N LYS A 102 -10.99 15.43 -9.19
CA LYS A 102 -11.82 14.28 -9.56
C LYS A 102 -12.54 13.65 -8.37
N ALA A 103 -11.91 13.67 -7.19
CA ALA A 103 -12.43 13.12 -5.94
C ALA A 103 -11.55 13.60 -4.77
N ILE A 104 -12.11 13.59 -3.57
CA ILE A 104 -11.37 13.81 -2.32
C ILE A 104 -11.23 12.47 -1.60
N THR A 105 -10.08 12.20 -1.01
CA THR A 105 -9.87 11.04 -0.13
C THR A 105 -10.46 11.29 1.25
N GLY A 106 -11.30 10.36 1.71
CA GLY A 106 -11.91 10.36 3.03
C GLY A 106 -11.21 9.40 3.98
N GLU A 107 -12.00 8.69 4.79
CA GLU A 107 -11.47 7.66 5.69
C GLU A 107 -10.77 6.54 4.92
N TRP A 108 -9.70 5.99 5.50
CA TRP A 108 -8.98 4.86 4.93
C TRP A 108 -8.78 3.76 5.96
N ASN A 109 -8.69 2.53 5.47
CA ASN A 109 -8.40 1.37 6.30
C ASN A 109 -7.47 0.39 5.58
N LEU A 110 -6.71 -0.35 6.39
CA LEU A 110 -5.96 -1.51 5.93
C LEU A 110 -6.75 -2.78 6.24
N GLY A 111 -6.95 -3.60 5.23
CA GLY A 111 -7.50 -4.94 5.36
C GLY A 111 -6.51 -5.92 5.98
N TYR A 112 -6.95 -7.17 6.10
CA TYR A 112 -6.09 -8.26 6.52
C TYR A 112 -5.10 -8.63 5.42
N THR A 113 -3.93 -9.13 5.82
CA THR A 113 -2.96 -9.70 4.89
C THR A 113 -3.58 -10.90 4.16
N GLN A 114 -3.64 -10.82 2.84
CA GLN A 114 -4.14 -11.85 1.95
C GLN A 114 -2.97 -12.54 1.26
N GLN A 115 -2.90 -13.86 1.37
CA GLN A 115 -1.93 -14.64 0.61
C GLN A 115 -2.38 -14.72 -0.86
N ARG A 116 -1.60 -14.13 -1.76
CA ARG A 116 -1.82 -14.24 -3.22
C ARG A 116 -1.09 -15.46 -3.78
N SER A 117 0.10 -15.75 -3.26
CA SER A 117 0.89 -16.94 -3.55
C SER A 117 1.85 -17.25 -2.39
N ASN A 118 2.65 -18.32 -2.50
CA ASN A 118 3.63 -18.66 -1.47
C ASN A 118 4.67 -17.55 -1.23
N ALA A 119 5.08 -16.84 -2.29
CA ALA A 119 6.09 -15.79 -2.23
C ALA A 119 5.50 -14.37 -2.30
N MET A 120 4.17 -14.22 -2.29
CA MET A 120 3.52 -12.92 -2.44
C MET A 120 2.27 -12.82 -1.56
N HIS A 121 2.26 -11.81 -0.71
CA HIS A 121 1.08 -11.42 0.07
C HIS A 121 0.66 -10.01 -0.30
N ALA A 122 -0.59 -9.64 -0.03
CA ALA A 122 -1.11 -8.32 -0.27
C ALA A 122 -1.84 -7.81 0.97
N ILE A 123 -1.64 -6.56 1.35
CA ILE A 123 -2.46 -5.87 2.34
C ILE A 123 -3.33 -4.86 1.58
N PRO A 124 -4.66 -5.09 1.51
CA PRO A 124 -5.55 -4.15 0.85
C PRO A 124 -5.59 -2.83 1.62
N LEU A 125 -5.43 -1.72 0.91
CA LEU A 125 -5.67 -0.36 1.36
C LEU A 125 -6.94 0.13 0.66
N THR A 126 -8.01 0.30 1.43
CA THR A 126 -9.26 0.87 0.93
C THR A 126 -9.36 2.31 1.42
N ILE A 127 -9.56 3.23 0.49
CA ILE A 127 -9.73 4.66 0.75
C ILE A 127 -11.12 5.04 0.26
N GLU A 128 -11.92 5.62 1.15
CA GLU A 128 -13.21 6.17 0.78
C GLU A 128 -13.02 7.43 -0.05
N LEU A 129 -13.88 7.62 -1.04
CA LEU A 129 -13.89 8.78 -1.91
C LEU A 129 -15.11 9.64 -1.59
N GLU A 130 -14.84 10.91 -1.38
CA GLU A 130 -15.84 11.94 -1.18
C GLU A 130 -15.95 12.80 -2.44
N GLU A 131 -17.14 13.34 -2.68
CA GLU A 131 -17.37 14.28 -3.77
C GLU A 131 -16.81 15.65 -3.35
N PRO A 132 -16.02 16.32 -4.21
CA PRO A 132 -15.49 17.64 -3.89
C PRO A 132 -16.64 18.66 -3.78
N GLY A 133 -17.09 18.93 -2.55
CA GLY A 133 -18.07 19.96 -2.21
C GLY A 133 -19.53 19.58 -2.51
N THR A 134 -20.33 19.44 -1.45
CA THR A 134 -21.71 19.96 -1.44
C THR A 134 -21.72 21.22 -0.60
#